data_AF-A0A952VAT2-F1
#
_entry.id   AF-A0A952VAT2-F1
#
_cell.length_a   1.000
_cell.length_b   1.000
_cell.length_c   1.000
_cell.angle_alpha   90.00
_cell.angle_beta   90.00
_cell.angle_gamma   90.00
#
_symmetry.space_group_name_H-M   'P 1'
#
loop_
_entity.id
_entity.type
_entity.pdbx_description
1 polymer ?
#
loop_
_entity_poly.entity_id
_entity_poly.type
_entity_poly.pdbx_seq_one_letter_code
_entity_poly.pdbx_strand_id
1 'polypeptide(L)'
;MADKIASVLLAIVGIVNLLPLAAFFDPAKTVRLYGVSLEGENMTLLMRHRAVLLSIVGVALLTAAFKPDLRIFAISLALISKLAFIFLAFTTTGHTPEIRQVALIDVGAIALLLAVLGIHFYSR
;
A
#
# COMPACT_ATOMS: atom_id res chain seq x y z
N MET A 1 -3.03 -2.02 26.33
CA MET A 1 -3.04 -3.18 25.41
C MET A 1 -3.41 -2.75 23.99
N ALA A 2 -4.50 -1.98 23.82
CA ALA A 2 -4.94 -1.38 22.57
C ALA A 2 -3.82 -0.69 21.75
N ASP A 3 -2.95 0.08 22.41
CA ASP A 3 -1.86 0.79 21.73
C ASP A 3 -0.85 -0.13 21.03
N LYS A 4 -0.50 -1.26 21.68
CA LYS A 4 0.39 -2.27 21.09
C LYS A 4 -0.26 -2.95 19.88
N ILE A 5 -1.56 -3.21 19.95
CA ILE A 5 -2.32 -3.79 18.85
C ILE A 5 -2.32 -2.81 17.65
N ALA A 6 -2.60 -1.53 17.88
CA ALA A 6 -2.53 -0.50 16.86
C ALA A 6 -1.16 -0.43 16.18
N SER A 7 -0.07 -0.46 16.95
CA SER A 7 1.30 -0.49 16.41
C SER A 7 1.57 -1.73 15.56
N VAL A 8 1.15 -2.93 16.00
CA VAL A 8 1.34 -4.16 15.23
C VAL A 8 0.57 -4.11 13.91
N LEU A 9 -0.68 -3.66 13.94
CA LEU A 9 -1.50 -3.52 12.73
C LEU A 9 -0.89 -2.52 11.75
N LEU A 10 -0.42 -1.36 12.23
CA LEU A 10 0.28 -0.37 11.40
C LEU A 10 1.57 -0.93 10.80
N ALA A 11 2.33 -1.72 11.56
CA ALA A 11 3.52 -2.37 11.05
C ALA A 11 3.20 -3.36 9.94
N ILE A 12 2.14 -4.15 10.08
CA ILE A 12 1.68 -5.09 9.04
C ILE A 12 1.31 -4.33 7.76
N VAL A 13 0.48 -3.29 7.84
CA VAL A 13 0.09 -2.50 6.66
C VAL A 13 1.31 -1.80 6.04
N GLY A 14 2.21 -1.28 6.88
CA GLY A 14 3.45 -0.66 6.45
C GLY A 14 4.32 -1.62 5.64
N ILE A 15 4.51 -2.86 6.12
CA ILE A 15 5.26 -3.91 5.41
C ILE A 15 4.60 -4.27 4.09
N VAL A 16 3.27 -4.43 4.06
CA VAL A 16 2.54 -4.72 2.81
C VAL A 16 2.77 -3.61 1.78
N ASN A 17 2.77 -2.35 2.21
CA ASN A 17 3.04 -1.20 1.33
C ASN A 17 4.52 -1.09 0.89
N LEU A 18 5.45 -1.79 1.54
CA LEU A 18 6.84 -1.91 1.11
C LEU A 18 7.07 -3.02 0.09
N LEU A 19 6.16 -4.00 -0.04
CA LEU A 19 6.30 -5.09 -1.02
C LEU A 19 6.55 -4.61 -2.46
N PRO A 20 5.88 -3.55 -2.95
CA PRO A 20 6.15 -3.01 -4.29
C PRO A 20 7.59 -2.53 -4.47
N LEU A 21 8.31 -2.16 -3.40
CA LEU A 21 9.71 -1.73 -3.48
C LEU A 21 10.61 -2.80 -4.10
N ALA A 22 10.29 -4.08 -3.92
CA ALA A 22 11.04 -5.17 -4.57
C ALA A 22 10.97 -5.08 -6.10
N ALA A 23 9.86 -4.60 -6.66
CA ALA A 23 9.69 -4.39 -8.10
C ALA A 23 10.47 -3.16 -8.63
N PHE A 24 10.92 -2.26 -7.75
CA PHE A 24 11.82 -1.17 -8.12
C PHE A 24 13.24 -1.68 -8.41
N PHE A 25 13.74 -2.62 -7.58
CA PHE A 25 15.12 -3.12 -7.66
C PHE A 25 15.33 -4.22 -8.71
N ASP A 26 14.31 -5.02 -9.01
CA ASP A 26 14.44 -6.15 -9.94
C ASP A 26 13.39 -6.10 -11.07
N PRO A 27 13.68 -5.38 -12.16
CA PRO A 27 12.86 -5.40 -13.36
C PRO A 27 12.95 -6.70 -14.18
N ALA A 28 13.95 -7.55 -13.92
CA ALA A 28 14.09 -8.84 -14.60
C ALA A 28 13.10 -9.89 -14.07
N LYS A 29 12.66 -9.77 -12.81
CA LYS A 29 11.48 -10.49 -12.29
C LYS A 29 10.17 -10.06 -12.93
N THR A 30 10.10 -8.85 -13.48
CA THR A 30 8.93 -8.36 -14.19
C THR A 30 8.75 -9.04 -15.56
N VAL A 31 9.84 -9.43 -16.23
CA VAL A 31 9.76 -10.20 -17.50
C VAL A 31 9.44 -11.67 -17.26
N ARG A 32 9.96 -12.27 -16.16
CA ARG A 32 9.78 -13.71 -15.86
C ARG A 32 8.44 -14.07 -15.21
N LEU A 33 7.80 -13.15 -14.49
CA LEU A 33 6.48 -13.38 -13.88
C LEU A 33 5.32 -13.07 -14.83
N TYR A 34 5.50 -12.13 -15.76
CA TYR A 34 4.41 -11.67 -16.61
C TYR A 34 4.39 -12.30 -18.01
N GLY A 35 5.47 -12.96 -18.46
CA GLY A 35 5.49 -13.77 -19.70
C GLY A 35 5.17 -13.02 -21.00
N VAL A 36 4.93 -11.71 -20.90
CA VAL A 36 4.54 -10.80 -21.97
C VAL A 36 5.30 -9.51 -21.69
N SER A 37 5.95 -8.96 -22.72
CA SER A 37 6.61 -7.66 -22.65
C SER A 37 5.66 -6.64 -22.03
N LEU A 38 6.01 -6.08 -20.87
CA LEU A 38 5.37 -4.84 -20.43
C LEU A 38 5.48 -3.85 -21.58
N GLU A 39 4.35 -3.36 -22.08
CA GLU A 39 4.26 -2.49 -23.25
C GLU A 39 5.07 -1.20 -23.03
N GLY A 40 6.32 -1.20 -23.47
CA GLY A 40 7.20 -0.04 -23.47
C GLY A 40 7.90 0.27 -22.14
N GLU A 41 9.13 0.75 -22.26
CA GLU A 41 10.00 1.21 -21.17
C GLU A 41 9.31 2.25 -20.25
N ASN A 42 8.41 3.05 -20.83
CA ASN A 42 7.59 4.05 -20.12
C ASN A 42 6.64 3.46 -19.07
N MET A 43 5.98 2.35 -19.37
CA MET A 43 5.06 1.70 -18.40
C MET A 43 5.84 1.11 -17.23
N THR A 44 7.00 0.53 -17.52
CA THR A 44 7.92 0.01 -16.49
C THR A 44 8.38 1.14 -15.56
N LEU A 45 8.75 2.29 -16.12
CA LEU A 45 9.12 3.47 -15.34
C LEU A 45 7.99 3.93 -14.41
N LEU A 46 6.75 4.01 -14.92
CA LEU A 46 5.58 4.41 -14.13
C LEU A 46 5.29 3.44 -12.98
N MET A 47 5.42 2.12 -13.21
CA MET A 47 5.22 1.12 -12.16
C MET A 47 6.31 1.18 -11.09
N ARG A 48 7.57 1.45 -11.47
CA ARG A 48 8.66 1.66 -10.50
C ARG A 48 8.48 2.95 -9.70
N HIS A 49 8.02 4.03 -10.33
CA HIS A 49 7.72 5.26 -9.62
C HIS A 49 6.59 5.05 -8.60
N ARG A 50 5.52 4.33 -9.00
CA ARG A 50 4.44 3.93 -8.09
C ARG A 50 4.94 3.08 -6.92
N ALA A 51 5.85 2.14 -7.18
CA ALA A 51 6.46 1.34 -6.13
C ALA A 51 7.17 2.21 -5.07
N VAL A 52 7.92 3.24 -5.50
CA VAL A 52 8.56 4.19 -4.59
C VAL A 52 7.53 4.98 -3.78
N LEU A 53 6.47 5.50 -4.41
CA LEU A 53 5.42 6.24 -3.71
C LEU A 53 4.74 5.39 -2.63
N LEU A 54 4.36 4.14 -2.96
CA LEU A 54 3.78 3.21 -1.98
C LEU A 54 4.75 2.89 -0.85
N SER A 55 6.05 2.79 -1.16
CA SER A 55 7.07 2.52 -0.16
C SER A 55 7.23 3.66 0.83
N ILE A 56 7.17 4.92 0.37
CA ILE A 56 7.16 6.10 1.24
C ILE A 56 5.99 6.04 2.23
N VAL A 57 4.80 5.66 1.75
CA VAL A 57 3.63 5.44 2.62
C VAL A 57 3.89 4.31 3.61
N GLY A 58 4.52 3.21 3.18
CA GLY A 58 4.90 2.09 4.04
C GLY A 58 5.85 2.51 5.17
N VAL A 59 6.89 3.29 4.87
CA VAL A 59 7.82 3.86 5.86
C VAL A 59 7.09 4.80 6.83
N ALA A 60 6.18 5.63 6.33
CA ALA A 60 5.38 6.52 7.19
C ALA A 60 4.52 5.73 8.19
N LEU A 61 3.86 4.66 7.74
CA LEU A 61 3.07 3.76 8.58
C LEU A 61 3.94 3.04 9.62
N LEU A 62 5.12 2.54 9.23
CA LEU A 62 6.07 1.93 10.15
C LEU A 62 6.57 2.92 11.20
N THR A 63 6.86 4.15 10.79
CA THR A 63 7.29 5.21 11.73
C THR A 63 6.18 5.52 12.73
N ALA A 64 4.93 5.60 12.25
CA ALA A 64 3.75 5.80 13.09
C ALA A 64 3.47 4.63 14.04
N ALA A 65 3.96 3.42 13.75
CA ALA A 65 3.88 2.31 14.70
C ALA A 65 4.70 2.57 15.97
N PHE A 66 5.80 3.34 15.88
CA PHE A 66 6.63 3.70 17.03
C PHE A 66 6.37 5.11 17.57
N LYS A 67 5.73 5.98 16.78
CA LYS A 67 5.40 7.37 17.15
C LYS A 67 3.88 7.59 17.06
N PRO A 68 3.13 7.45 18.17
CA PRO A 68 1.68 7.59 18.19
C PRO A 68 1.17 8.92 17.61
N ASP A 69 1.91 10.01 17.81
CA ASP A 69 1.58 11.36 17.32
C ASP A 69 1.45 11.42 15.78
N LEU A 70 2.15 10.53 15.07
CA LEU A 70 2.14 10.47 13.61
C LEU A 70 1.07 9.53 13.04
N ARG A 71 0.34 8.79 13.89
CA ARG A 71 -0.61 7.75 13.42
C ARG A 71 -1.72 8.31 12.57
N ILE A 72 -2.39 9.38 13.00
CA ILE A 72 -3.48 9.97 12.24
C ILE A 72 -2.97 10.40 10.86
N PHE A 73 -1.84 11.09 10.81
CA PHE A 73 -1.23 11.55 9.55
C PHE A 73 -0.88 10.37 8.61
N ALA A 74 -0.19 9.34 9.13
CA ALA A 74 0.22 8.20 8.33
C ALA A 74 -0.97 7.36 7.83
N ILE A 75 -2.00 7.18 8.68
CA ILE A 75 -3.23 6.48 8.31
C ILE A 75 -3.99 7.25 7.23
N SER A 76 -4.15 8.58 7.37
CA SER A 76 -4.80 9.41 6.36
C SER A 76 -4.08 9.32 5.02
N LEU A 77 -2.74 9.41 5.01
CA LEU A 77 -1.93 9.28 3.80
C LEU A 77 -2.15 7.92 3.12
N ALA A 78 -2.16 6.84 3.90
CA ALA A 78 -2.38 5.49 3.38
C ALA A 78 -3.80 5.28 2.85
N LEU A 79 -4.82 5.82 3.53
CA LEU A 79 -6.21 5.75 3.08
C LEU A 79 -6.41 6.50 1.76
N ILE A 80 -5.90 7.74 1.66
CA ILE A 80 -6.01 8.54 0.43
C ILE A 80 -5.37 7.78 -0.74
N SER A 81 -4.16 7.23 -0.55
CA SER A 81 -3.45 6.48 -1.58
C SER A 81 -4.24 5.25 -2.06
N LYS A 82 -4.74 4.43 -1.13
CA LYS A 82 -5.47 3.19 -1.45
C LYS A 82 -6.85 3.46 -2.05
N LEU A 83 -7.59 4.43 -1.52
CA LEU A 83 -8.91 4.79 -2.04
C LEU A 83 -8.80 5.36 -3.46
N ALA A 84 -7.80 6.20 -3.74
CA ALA A 84 -7.57 6.71 -5.08
C ALA A 84 -7.29 5.56 -6.07
N PHE A 85 -6.45 4.59 -5.68
CA PHE A 85 -6.16 3.44 -6.54
C PHE A 85 -7.40 2.57 -6.79
N ILE A 86 -8.17 2.26 -5.73
CA ILE A 86 -9.41 1.47 -5.86
C ILE A 86 -10.41 2.19 -6.77
N PHE A 87 -10.60 3.49 -6.60
CA PHE A 87 -11.47 4.29 -7.46
C PHE A 87 -11.04 4.22 -8.94
N LEU A 88 -9.75 4.36 -9.21
CA LEU A 88 -9.21 4.23 -10.57
C LEU A 88 -9.38 2.81 -11.14
N ALA A 89 -9.19 1.79 -10.30
CA ALA A 89 -9.36 0.38 -10.68
C ALA A 89 -10.82 -0.01 -10.96
N PHE A 90 -11.80 0.71 -10.39
CA PHE A 90 -13.22 0.51 -10.70
C PHE A 90 -13.67 1.28 -11.94
N THR A 91 -13.08 2.44 -12.21
CA THR A 91 -13.47 3.32 -13.31
C THR A 91 -12.80 2.98 -14.64
N THR A 92 -11.79 2.11 -14.62
CA THR A 92 -11.03 1.72 -15.81
C THR A 92 -11.38 0.27 -16.21
N THR A 93 -11.57 0.02 -17.51
CA THR A 93 -11.87 -1.32 -18.05
C THR A 93 -10.59 -1.96 -18.61
N GLY A 94 -10.55 -3.30 -18.69
CA GLY A 94 -9.41 -4.02 -19.30
C GLY A 94 -8.20 -4.25 -18.38
N HIS A 95 -8.40 -4.29 -17.05
CA HIS A 95 -7.31 -4.54 -16.10
C HIS A 95 -6.75 -5.96 -16.16
N THR A 96 -5.45 -6.06 -15.97
CA THR A 96 -4.77 -7.35 -15.84
C THR A 96 -5.11 -8.02 -14.48
N PRO A 97 -5.01 -9.35 -14.37
CA PRO A 97 -5.29 -10.07 -13.12
C PRO A 97 -4.48 -9.56 -11.91
N GLU A 98 -3.29 -9.02 -12.14
CA GLU A 98 -2.39 -8.55 -11.09
C GLU A 98 -2.85 -7.22 -10.51
N ILE A 99 -3.41 -6.32 -11.34
CA ILE A 99 -4.04 -5.08 -10.85
C ILE A 99 -5.21 -5.42 -9.92
N ARG A 100 -6.01 -6.43 -10.26
CA ARG A 100 -7.12 -6.90 -9.42
C ARG A 100 -6.62 -7.47 -8.09
N GLN A 101 -5.53 -8.23 -8.08
CA GLN A 101 -4.95 -8.77 -6.85
C GLN A 101 -4.47 -7.65 -5.91
N VAL A 102 -3.81 -6.62 -6.44
CA VAL A 102 -3.38 -5.47 -5.64
C VAL A 102 -4.58 -4.71 -5.06
N ALA A 103 -5.66 -4.54 -5.83
CA ALA A 103 -6.88 -3.90 -5.33
C ALA A 103 -7.50 -4.68 -4.15
N LEU A 104 -7.51 -6.02 -4.19
CA LEU A 104 -7.98 -6.85 -3.08
C LEU A 104 -7.12 -6.69 -1.82
N ILE A 105 -5.78 -6.64 -1.98
CA ILE A 105 -4.85 -6.39 -0.88
C ILE A 105 -5.11 -5.00 -0.26
N ASP A 106 -5.37 -3.99 -1.09
CA ASP A 106 -5.66 -2.64 -0.64
C ASP A 106 -6.98 -2.55 0.14
N VAL A 107 -8.03 -3.29 -0.25
CA VAL A 107 -9.28 -3.39 0.52
C VAL A 107 -9.02 -3.95 1.92
N GLY A 108 -8.26 -5.04 2.03
CA GLY A 108 -7.90 -5.63 3.33
C GLY A 108 -7.09 -4.68 4.19
N ALA A 109 -6.14 -3.96 3.59
CA ALA A 109 -5.35 -2.95 4.27
C ALA A 109 -6.19 -1.75 4.77
N ILE A 110 -7.17 -1.28 3.98
CA ILE A 110 -8.11 -0.24 4.40
C ILE A 110 -8.91 -0.69 5.62
N ALA A 111 -9.45 -1.93 5.61
CA ALA A 111 -10.20 -2.46 6.75
C ALA A 111 -9.33 -2.47 8.03
N LEU A 112 -8.06 -2.83 7.91
CA LEU A 112 -7.11 -2.83 9.03
C LEU A 112 -6.82 -1.41 9.53
N LEU A 113 -6.63 -0.44 8.63
CA LEU A 113 -6.40 0.96 8.97
C LEU A 113 -7.62 1.59 9.68
N LEU A 114 -8.83 1.25 9.24
CA LEU A 114 -10.07 1.69 9.89
C LEU A 114 -10.21 1.08 11.29
N ALA A 115 -9.83 -0.19 11.47
CA ALA A 115 -9.80 -0.81 12.80
C ALA A 115 -8.81 -0.08 13.74
N VAL A 116 -7.63 0.28 13.25
CA VAL A 116 -6.64 1.08 14.02
C VAL A 116 -7.21 2.44 14.41
N LEU A 117 -7.89 3.14 13.48
CA LEU A 117 -8.58 4.40 13.78
C LEU A 117 -9.63 4.22 14.88
N GLY A 118 -10.48 3.19 14.77
CA GLY A 118 -11.50 2.89 15.77
C GLY A 118 -10.90 2.64 17.16
N ILE A 119 -9.80 1.88 17.23
CA ILE A 119 -9.08 1.64 18.49
C ILE A 119 -8.51 2.94 19.05
N HIS A 120 -7.96 3.81 18.20
CA HIS A 120 -7.37 5.08 18.61
C HIS A 120 -8.42 6.05 19.20
N PHE A 121 -9.60 6.15 18.59
CA PHE A 121 -10.70 6.97 19.11
C PHE A 121 -11.35 6.38 20.36
N TYR A 122 -11.45 5.05 20.48
CA TYR A 122 -12.02 4.41 21.66
C TYR A 122 -11.11 4.45 22.88
N SER A 123 -9.79 4.52 22.68
CA SER A 123 -8.79 4.53 23.77
C SER A 123 -8.45 5.94 24.27
N ARG A 124 -9.12 6.98 23.77
CA ARG A 124 -8.87 8.40 24.08
C ARG A 124 -10.07 8.98 24.82
#